data_AF-A0A3N0BSL3-F1
#
_entry.id   AF-A0A3N0BSL3-F1
#
_cell.length_a   1.000
_cell.length_b   1.000
_cell.length_c   1.000
_cell.angle_alpha   90.00
_cell.angle_beta   90.00
_cell.angle_gamma   90.00
#
_symmetry.space_group_name_H-M   'P 1'
#
loop_
_entity.id
_entity.type
_entity.pdbx_description
1 polymer ?
#
loop_
_entity_poly.entity_id
_entity_poly.type
_entity_poly.pdbx_seq_one_letter_code
_entity_poly.pdbx_strand_id
1 'polypeptide(L)'
;MALVAGFTALPTTARGATQETAPCAKLAAAEVSFPAGDANRVVFVTATDANQASVLITGCARDGPGYLQEWQVAGFIGAKGFAPAGTLGEGEFRSPTGSFSATEALGLADPGTTLAYHVINPRSRWGGPGSPSYNYYLEGGSPRDENLWYWANQGTYAQATVINYNRMPDSPAVPGADYAIFFGAGNRPSAGCVSTTLEIATRVVTTLSPGDRFIMGVVGDVFLPARPIPAAVPTAAPPAAEPTGVASSPAASSPAAGPVPSVTSTDAPSATEPEAQNPGQDAGGTDFVLAGILLVLAGLAAVAVVVVLGRAAASGG
;
A
#
# COMPACT_ATOMS: atom_id res chain seq x y z
N MET A 1 16.85 -58.27 -4.45
CA MET A 1 16.97 -56.97 -5.15
C MET A 1 15.71 -56.17 -4.81
N ALA A 2 15.79 -55.31 -3.80
CA ALA A 2 14.63 -54.60 -3.23
C ALA A 2 14.51 -53.22 -3.88
N LEU A 3 13.36 -52.93 -4.49
CA LEU A 3 13.03 -51.61 -5.04
C LEU A 3 12.69 -50.65 -3.89
N VAL A 4 13.50 -49.60 -3.74
CA VAL A 4 13.20 -48.46 -2.88
C VAL A 4 12.31 -47.51 -3.67
N ALA A 5 11.04 -47.39 -3.29
CA ALA A 5 10.13 -46.39 -3.82
C ALA A 5 10.48 -45.03 -3.19
N GLY A 6 11.08 -44.13 -3.98
CA GLY A 6 11.31 -42.75 -3.58
C GLY A 6 10.00 -41.97 -3.60
N PHE A 7 9.58 -41.48 -2.44
CA PHE A 7 8.53 -40.47 -2.36
C PHE A 7 9.09 -39.13 -2.85
N THR A 8 8.69 -38.71 -4.05
CA THR A 8 8.90 -37.35 -4.52
C THR A 8 7.92 -36.43 -3.78
N ALA A 9 8.43 -35.62 -2.86
CA ALA A 9 7.65 -34.54 -2.29
C ALA A 9 7.31 -33.54 -3.41
N LEU A 10 6.01 -33.30 -3.62
CA LEU A 10 5.54 -32.24 -4.51
C LEU A 10 5.99 -30.88 -3.97
N PRO A 11 6.37 -29.92 -4.83
CA PRO A 11 6.72 -28.58 -4.39
C PRO A 11 5.50 -27.94 -3.73
N THR A 12 5.65 -27.54 -2.47
CA THR A 12 4.67 -26.72 -1.77
C THR A 12 4.67 -25.36 -2.48
N THR A 13 3.63 -25.08 -3.26
CA THR A 13 3.39 -23.72 -3.74
C THR A 13 3.24 -22.85 -2.50
N ALA A 14 4.19 -21.92 -2.30
CA ALA A 14 4.08 -20.89 -1.28
C ALA A 14 2.75 -20.17 -1.51
N ARG A 15 1.79 -20.40 -0.62
CA ARG A 15 0.50 -19.72 -0.66
C ARG A 15 0.79 -18.28 -0.26
N GLY A 16 0.51 -17.32 -1.14
CA GLY A 16 0.60 -15.90 -0.80
C GLY A 16 -0.11 -15.63 0.52
N ALA A 17 0.46 -14.76 1.35
CA ALA A 17 -0.13 -14.37 2.61
C ALA A 17 -1.51 -13.71 2.37
N THR A 18 -2.38 -13.73 3.39
CA THR A 18 -3.59 -12.89 3.34
C THR A 18 -3.20 -11.46 3.70
N GLN A 19 -3.86 -10.46 3.12
CA GLN A 19 -3.58 -9.06 3.45
C GLN A 19 -3.96 -8.77 4.92
N GLU A 20 -3.19 -7.91 5.59
CA GLU A 20 -3.53 -7.41 6.92
C GLU A 20 -4.67 -6.39 6.83
N THR A 21 -5.70 -6.58 7.65
CA THR A 21 -6.92 -5.78 7.65
C THR A 21 -6.87 -4.60 8.63
N ALA A 22 -5.99 -4.66 9.63
CA ALA A 22 -5.87 -3.62 10.67
C ALA A 22 -4.39 -3.25 10.94
N PRO A 23 -3.64 -2.76 9.94
CA PRO A 23 -2.20 -2.50 10.08
C PRO A 23 -1.87 -1.43 11.13
N CYS A 24 -2.71 -0.41 11.30
CA CYS A 24 -2.51 0.60 12.35
C CYS A 24 -2.73 0.03 13.76
N ALA A 25 -3.64 -0.93 13.93
CA ALA A 25 -3.83 -1.62 15.20
C ALA A 25 -2.65 -2.54 15.52
N LYS A 26 -2.11 -3.24 14.52
CA LYS A 26 -0.85 -3.99 14.64
C LYS A 26 0.31 -3.11 15.09
N LEU A 27 0.43 -1.91 14.51
CA LEU A 27 1.42 -0.94 14.92
C LEU A 27 1.23 -0.51 16.38
N ALA A 28 0.00 -0.18 16.78
CA ALA A 28 -0.32 0.22 18.15
C ALA A 28 -0.04 -0.90 19.18
N ALA A 29 -0.20 -2.17 18.78
CA ALA A 29 0.08 -3.34 19.61
C ALA A 29 1.57 -3.75 19.63
N ALA A 30 2.45 -3.00 18.95
CA ALA A 30 3.85 -3.37 18.73
C ALA A 30 4.02 -4.76 18.06
N GLU A 31 3.09 -5.09 17.15
CA GLU A 31 3.07 -6.32 16.35
C GLU A 31 3.58 -6.08 14.93
N VAL A 32 4.61 -5.25 14.80
CA VAL A 32 5.30 -4.96 13.54
C VAL A 32 6.79 -5.27 13.68
N SER A 33 7.40 -5.83 12.64
CA SER A 33 8.82 -6.19 12.64
C SER A 33 9.73 -4.98 12.51
N PHE A 34 9.23 -3.89 11.92
CA PHE A 34 10.00 -2.68 11.68
C PHE A 34 9.52 -1.53 12.58
N PRO A 35 10.43 -0.77 13.20
CA PRO A 35 10.05 0.30 14.11
C PRO A 35 9.44 1.49 13.36
N ALA A 36 8.38 2.07 13.92
CA ALA A 36 7.88 3.38 13.52
C ALA A 36 8.68 4.55 14.13
N GLY A 37 9.51 4.27 15.14
CA GLY A 37 10.21 5.31 15.91
C GLY A 37 9.22 6.31 16.53
N ASP A 38 9.57 7.60 16.47
CA ASP A 38 8.76 8.70 17.00
C ASP A 38 7.79 9.28 15.96
N ALA A 39 7.54 8.58 14.85
CA ALA A 39 6.67 9.05 13.77
C ALA A 39 5.28 9.47 14.28
N ASN A 40 4.77 10.60 13.78
CA ASN A 40 3.38 10.98 13.99
C ASN A 40 2.48 10.31 12.96
N ARG A 41 3.01 9.98 11.79
CA ARG A 41 2.32 9.25 10.73
C ARG A 41 3.17 8.12 10.19
N VAL A 42 2.50 7.01 9.90
CA VAL A 42 3.11 5.85 9.24
C VAL A 42 2.31 5.51 8.00
N VAL A 43 2.99 5.36 6.88
CA VAL A 43 2.41 4.85 5.64
C VAL A 43 2.87 3.42 5.45
N PHE A 44 1.97 2.47 5.65
CA PHE A 44 2.21 1.07 5.32
C PHE A 44 2.07 0.86 3.81
N VAL A 45 2.97 0.09 3.22
CA VAL A 45 2.92 -0.35 1.82
C VAL A 45 3.16 -1.85 1.79
N THR A 46 2.10 -2.64 1.63
CA THR A 46 2.19 -4.10 1.83
C THR A 46 1.67 -4.93 0.66
N ALA A 47 2.40 -6.00 0.36
CA ALA A 47 2.03 -7.02 -0.61
C ALA A 47 1.79 -8.37 0.09
N THR A 48 0.95 -9.20 -0.51
CA THR A 48 0.70 -10.58 -0.06
C THR A 48 1.75 -11.57 -0.55
N ASP A 49 2.50 -11.22 -1.60
CA ASP A 49 3.55 -12.03 -2.22
C ASP A 49 4.74 -11.16 -2.61
N ALA A 50 5.96 -11.68 -2.45
CA ALA A 50 7.20 -10.95 -2.70
C ALA A 50 7.43 -10.59 -4.17
N ASN A 51 6.73 -11.23 -5.11
CA ASN A 51 6.83 -10.98 -6.55
C ASN A 51 5.63 -10.21 -7.09
N GLN A 52 4.72 -9.75 -6.23
CA GLN A 52 3.55 -8.98 -6.62
C GLN A 52 3.86 -7.47 -6.63
N ALA A 53 3.54 -6.81 -7.75
CA ALA A 53 3.70 -5.36 -7.88
C ALA A 53 2.52 -4.57 -7.30
N SER A 54 1.34 -5.18 -7.15
CA SER A 54 0.17 -4.54 -6.54
C SER A 54 0.26 -4.59 -5.01
N VAL A 55 -0.07 -3.48 -4.35
CA VAL A 55 0.01 -3.32 -2.89
C VAL A 55 -1.24 -2.70 -2.32
N LEU A 56 -1.44 -2.89 -1.02
CA LEU A 56 -2.31 -2.06 -0.21
C LEU A 56 -1.46 -1.00 0.47
N ILE A 57 -1.88 0.26 0.38
CA ILE A 57 -1.26 1.40 1.01
C ILE A 57 -2.20 1.88 2.10
N THR A 58 -1.73 1.96 3.34
CA THR A 58 -2.54 2.40 4.49
C THR A 58 -1.85 3.53 5.23
N GLY A 59 -2.55 4.65 5.42
CA GLY A 59 -2.09 5.76 6.24
C GLY A 59 -2.58 5.64 7.67
N CYS A 60 -1.65 5.68 8.62
CA CYS A 60 -1.91 5.70 10.04
C CYS A 60 -1.45 7.04 10.64
N ALA A 61 -2.21 7.59 11.57
CA ALA A 61 -1.81 8.73 12.39
C ALA A 61 -1.79 8.34 13.87
N ARG A 62 -0.83 8.91 14.60
CA ARG A 62 -0.70 8.75 16.04
C ARG A 62 -1.93 9.31 16.73
N ASP A 63 -2.48 8.52 17.65
CA ASP A 63 -3.63 8.89 18.48
C ASP A 63 -3.39 8.40 19.91
N GLY A 64 -3.08 9.34 20.81
CA GLY A 64 -2.62 9.03 22.16
C GLY A 64 -1.40 8.08 22.15
N PRO A 65 -1.47 6.93 22.85
CA PRO A 65 -0.39 5.94 22.85
C PRO A 65 -0.36 5.05 21.59
N GLY A 66 -1.37 5.12 20.72
CA GLY A 66 -1.56 4.21 19.59
C GLY A 66 -1.56 4.91 18.23
N TYR A 67 -2.14 4.22 17.24
CA TYR A 67 -2.32 4.72 15.88
C TYR A 67 -3.71 4.36 15.35
N LEU A 68 -4.35 5.31 14.68
CA LEU A 68 -5.62 5.12 13.97
C LEU A 68 -5.40 5.16 12.46
N GLN A 69 -6.18 4.35 11.75
CA GLN A 69 -6.21 4.40 10.28
C GLN A 69 -6.98 5.63 9.82
N GLU A 70 -6.37 6.42 8.95
CA GLU A 70 -7.01 7.58 8.34
C GLU A 70 -7.54 7.28 6.94
N TRP A 71 -6.78 6.49 6.18
CA TRP A 71 -7.10 6.18 4.79
C TRP A 71 -6.41 4.91 4.32
N GLN A 72 -6.96 4.31 3.26
CA GLN A 72 -6.42 3.12 2.64
C GLN A 72 -6.76 3.09 1.15
N VAL A 73 -5.83 2.62 0.33
CA VAL A 73 -5.91 2.67 -1.13
C VAL A 73 -5.02 1.57 -1.73
N ALA A 74 -5.41 1.05 -2.90
CA ALA A 74 -4.53 0.19 -3.69
C ALA A 74 -3.45 1.00 -4.42
N GLY A 75 -2.28 0.41 -4.64
CA GLY A 75 -1.22 1.04 -5.43
C GLY A 75 -0.27 0.03 -6.02
N PHE A 76 0.87 0.52 -6.46
CA PHE A 76 1.90 -0.28 -7.11
C PHE A 76 3.30 -0.01 -6.52
N ILE A 77 4.16 -0.99 -6.67
CA ILE A 77 5.58 -0.93 -6.31
C ILE A 77 6.44 -1.36 -7.51
N GLY A 78 7.72 -1.66 -7.28
CA GLY A 78 8.61 -2.24 -8.27
C GLY A 78 7.97 -3.41 -9.02
N ALA A 79 8.16 -3.49 -10.34
CA ALA A 79 7.50 -4.46 -11.21
C ALA A 79 7.75 -5.93 -10.82
N LYS A 80 8.81 -6.22 -10.05
CA LYS A 80 9.13 -7.55 -9.51
C LYS A 80 8.82 -7.71 -8.02
N GLY A 81 8.06 -6.80 -7.43
CA GLY A 81 7.64 -6.82 -6.02
C GLY A 81 8.69 -6.31 -5.05
N PHE A 82 8.76 -6.90 -3.86
CA PHE A 82 9.67 -6.49 -2.79
C PHE A 82 10.97 -7.29 -2.82
N ALA A 83 12.11 -6.63 -2.62
CA ALA A 83 13.36 -7.32 -2.30
C ALA A 83 13.38 -7.71 -0.81
N PRO A 84 14.10 -8.79 -0.45
CA PRO A 84 14.43 -9.05 0.95
C PRO A 84 15.06 -7.83 1.63
N ALA A 85 14.82 -7.69 2.94
CA ALA A 85 15.32 -6.54 3.70
C ALA A 85 16.85 -6.42 3.60
N GLY A 86 17.33 -5.24 3.21
CA GLY A 86 18.75 -4.93 3.09
C GLY A 86 19.46 -5.53 1.88
N THR A 87 18.75 -6.13 0.92
CA THR A 87 19.38 -6.75 -0.27
C THR A 87 19.08 -6.06 -1.59
N LEU A 88 18.32 -4.95 -1.60
CA LEU A 88 17.89 -4.31 -2.84
C LEU A 88 19.06 -3.61 -3.55
N GLY A 89 19.47 -4.16 -4.70
CA GLY A 89 20.44 -3.56 -5.61
C GLY A 89 19.83 -2.73 -6.74
N GLU A 90 20.66 -1.88 -7.35
CA GLU A 90 20.29 -1.07 -8.51
C GLU A 90 19.79 -1.93 -9.69
N GLY A 91 18.71 -1.50 -10.34
CA GLY A 91 18.21 -2.14 -11.57
C GLY A 91 17.52 -3.48 -11.36
N GLU A 92 17.19 -3.84 -10.12
CA GLU A 92 16.46 -5.09 -9.84
C GLU A 92 14.97 -5.02 -10.19
N PHE A 93 14.40 -3.82 -10.32
CA PHE A 93 12.96 -3.58 -10.52
C PHE A 93 12.12 -4.03 -9.30
N ARG A 94 12.68 -3.90 -8.10
CA ARG A 94 12.05 -4.27 -6.83
C ARG A 94 12.00 -3.05 -5.90
N SER A 95 11.07 -3.07 -4.96
CA SER A 95 10.99 -2.06 -3.89
C SER A 95 11.65 -2.57 -2.60
N PRO A 96 12.13 -1.66 -1.74
CA PRO A 96 12.80 -2.07 -0.52
C PRO A 96 11.80 -2.56 0.54
N THR A 97 12.21 -3.58 1.29
CA THR A 97 11.52 -4.00 2.52
C THR A 97 12.20 -3.34 3.72
N GLY A 98 11.43 -2.71 4.61
CA GLY A 98 11.97 -2.06 5.80
C GLY A 98 11.11 -0.91 6.32
N SER A 99 11.71 -0.07 7.15
CA SER A 99 11.12 1.17 7.66
C SER A 99 12.02 2.35 7.31
N PHE A 100 11.47 3.35 6.64
CA PHE A 100 12.21 4.46 6.04
C PHE A 100 11.54 5.77 6.40
N SER A 101 12.32 6.72 6.90
CA SER A 101 11.84 8.07 7.18
C SER A 101 11.52 8.84 5.90
N ALA A 102 10.65 9.84 6.05
CA ALA A 102 10.42 10.91 5.09
C ALA A 102 11.05 12.19 5.66
N THR A 103 11.86 12.88 4.86
CA THR A 103 12.47 14.16 5.25
C THR A 103 12.32 15.24 4.20
N GLU A 104 12.11 14.87 2.94
CA GLU A 104 11.95 15.80 1.84
C GLU A 104 10.95 15.27 0.80
N ALA A 105 10.45 16.17 -0.02
CA ALA A 105 9.51 15.92 -1.09
C ALA A 105 9.92 16.72 -2.33
N LEU A 106 9.33 16.37 -3.46
CA LEU A 106 9.59 16.99 -4.75
C LEU A 106 8.33 16.99 -5.61
N GLY A 107 8.25 17.94 -6.54
CA GLY A 107 7.14 18.01 -7.50
C GLY A 107 7.10 19.32 -8.26
N LEU A 108 6.02 19.54 -9.00
CA LEU A 108 5.87 20.71 -9.89
C LEU A 108 5.56 22.00 -9.12
N ALA A 109 4.95 21.89 -7.95
CA ALA A 109 4.64 23.03 -7.07
C ALA A 109 4.41 22.53 -5.64
N ASP A 110 4.91 23.26 -4.64
CA ASP A 110 4.70 22.90 -3.24
C ASP A 110 3.22 22.97 -2.85
N PRO A 111 2.59 21.87 -2.40
CA PRO A 111 1.18 21.85 -2.01
C PRO A 111 0.94 22.36 -0.58
N GLY A 112 1.94 22.93 0.09
CA GLY A 112 1.89 23.38 1.48
C GLY A 112 2.41 22.32 2.45
N THR A 113 3.53 21.67 2.14
CA THR A 113 4.14 20.65 3.01
C THR A 113 4.98 21.24 4.14
N THR A 114 5.25 20.43 5.16
CA THR A 114 6.27 20.71 6.19
C THR A 114 7.61 20.04 5.91
N LEU A 115 7.66 19.14 4.93
CA LEU A 115 8.90 18.52 4.45
C LEU A 115 9.73 19.55 3.68
N ALA A 116 11.05 19.38 3.64
CA ALA A 116 11.87 20.14 2.69
C ALA A 116 11.39 19.84 1.27
N TYR A 117 11.12 20.86 0.45
CA TYR A 117 10.48 20.66 -0.87
C TYR A 117 11.38 21.13 -2.01
N HIS A 118 11.62 20.25 -2.98
CA HIS A 118 12.31 20.58 -4.23
C HIS A 118 11.31 20.86 -5.34
N VAL A 119 11.21 22.12 -5.78
CA VAL A 119 10.42 22.49 -6.95
C VAL A 119 11.18 22.05 -8.21
N ILE A 120 10.61 21.07 -8.90
CA ILE A 120 11.21 20.44 -10.09
C ILE A 120 11.19 21.42 -11.26
N ASN A 121 12.34 21.57 -11.89
CA ASN A 121 12.59 22.38 -13.07
C ASN A 121 13.42 21.56 -14.11
N PRO A 122 13.64 22.05 -15.35
CA PRO A 122 14.33 21.29 -16.40
C PRO A 122 15.72 20.73 -16.04
N ARG A 123 16.40 21.35 -15.07
CA ARG A 123 17.74 20.96 -14.62
C ARG A 123 17.71 19.98 -13.44
N SER A 124 16.57 19.78 -12.79
CA SER A 124 16.41 18.92 -11.62
C SER A 124 16.75 17.47 -11.94
N ARG A 125 17.67 16.89 -11.17
CA ARG A 125 18.08 15.49 -11.23
C ARG A 125 18.11 14.87 -9.84
N TRP A 126 18.12 13.55 -9.80
CA TRP A 126 18.47 12.80 -8.61
C TRP A 126 19.68 11.92 -8.89
N GLY A 127 20.70 12.04 -8.06
CA GLY A 127 22.02 11.46 -8.32
C GLY A 127 21.96 9.95 -8.46
N GLY A 128 22.37 9.44 -9.61
CA GLY A 128 22.41 8.02 -9.94
C GLY A 128 23.81 7.43 -9.93
N PRO A 129 24.00 6.20 -10.43
CA PRO A 129 25.25 5.47 -10.34
C PRO A 129 26.44 6.26 -10.93
N GLY A 130 27.49 6.44 -10.12
CA GLY A 130 28.69 7.22 -10.47
C GLY A 130 28.55 8.74 -10.29
N SER A 131 27.40 9.23 -9.82
CA SER A 131 27.20 10.63 -9.48
C SER A 131 27.94 11.01 -8.19
N PRO A 132 28.63 12.16 -8.13
CA PRO A 132 29.16 12.69 -6.87
C PRO A 132 28.08 12.98 -5.83
N SER A 133 26.83 13.21 -6.28
CA SER A 133 25.65 13.44 -5.44
C SER A 133 24.75 12.20 -5.37
N TYR A 134 25.35 11.01 -5.34
CA TYR A 134 24.64 9.73 -5.36
C TYR A 134 23.50 9.66 -4.32
N ASN A 135 22.29 9.38 -4.80
CA ASN A 135 21.04 9.33 -4.04
C ASN A 135 20.65 10.65 -3.33
N TYR A 136 21.02 11.79 -3.92
CA TYR A 136 20.60 13.13 -3.49
C TYR A 136 20.12 13.98 -4.67
N TYR A 137 19.29 14.98 -4.38
CA TYR A 137 18.91 16.00 -5.35
C TYR A 137 20.11 16.82 -5.84
N LEU A 138 20.13 17.14 -7.13
CA LEU A 138 21.10 18.05 -7.74
C LEU A 138 20.53 18.78 -8.96
N GLU A 139 21.20 19.87 -9.33
CA GLU A 139 20.89 20.65 -10.52
C GLU A 139 21.97 20.45 -11.60
N GLY A 140 21.56 20.06 -12.80
CA GLY A 140 22.48 19.91 -13.94
C GLY A 140 23.40 18.69 -13.84
N GLY A 141 22.80 17.50 -13.65
CA GLY A 141 23.49 16.21 -13.61
C GLY A 141 23.83 15.61 -14.98
N SER A 142 24.35 14.40 -14.93
CA SER A 142 24.68 13.53 -16.07
C SER A 142 23.48 12.74 -16.59
N PRO A 143 23.57 12.09 -17.76
CA PRO A 143 22.52 11.18 -18.25
C PRO A 143 22.27 9.93 -17.39
N ARG A 144 23.16 9.61 -16.44
CA ARG A 144 22.99 8.49 -15.50
C ARG A 144 22.15 8.88 -14.28
N ASP A 145 21.97 10.17 -14.05
CA ASP A 145 21.12 10.69 -12.97
C ASP A 145 19.66 10.61 -13.40
N GLU A 146 18.78 10.32 -12.44
CA GLU A 146 17.35 10.21 -12.66
C GLU A 146 16.79 11.58 -13.07
N ASN A 147 16.08 11.61 -14.20
CA ASN A 147 15.59 12.85 -14.79
C ASN A 147 14.23 13.25 -14.18
N LEU A 148 14.29 13.99 -13.07
CA LEU A 148 13.10 14.41 -12.33
C LEU A 148 12.13 15.24 -13.19
N TRP A 149 12.65 16.15 -14.02
CA TRP A 149 11.82 16.96 -14.93
C TRP A 149 11.03 16.11 -15.91
N TYR A 150 11.70 15.13 -16.54
CA TYR A 150 11.05 14.23 -17.49
C TYR A 150 9.88 13.49 -16.83
N TRP A 151 10.12 12.87 -15.68
CA TRP A 151 9.12 12.08 -14.97
C TRP A 151 8.01 12.92 -14.33
N ALA A 152 8.29 14.15 -13.92
CA ALA A 152 7.27 15.09 -13.46
C ALA A 152 6.28 15.45 -14.59
N ASN A 153 6.79 15.69 -15.81
CA ASN A 153 5.93 15.96 -16.98
C ASN A 153 5.17 14.72 -17.47
N GLN A 154 5.63 13.51 -17.14
CA GLN A 154 4.88 12.27 -17.34
C GLN A 154 3.88 11.99 -16.20
N GLY A 155 3.78 12.90 -15.22
CA GLY A 155 2.87 12.79 -14.09
C GLY A 155 3.38 11.94 -12.92
N THR A 156 4.40 11.10 -13.10
CA THR A 156 4.94 10.23 -12.03
C THR A 156 5.46 11.04 -10.83
N TYR A 157 6.16 12.14 -11.09
CA TYR A 157 6.70 13.04 -10.06
C TYR A 157 5.98 14.39 -10.03
N ALA A 158 4.70 14.44 -10.41
CA ALA A 158 3.90 15.65 -10.24
C ALA A 158 3.83 16.05 -8.76
N GLN A 159 3.74 15.05 -7.87
CA GLN A 159 4.04 15.12 -6.44
C GLN A 159 4.69 13.82 -6.01
N ALA A 160 5.76 13.89 -5.22
CA ALA A 160 6.38 12.73 -4.62
C ALA A 160 7.06 13.06 -3.28
N THR A 161 7.01 12.11 -2.35
CA THR A 161 7.81 12.14 -1.12
C THR A 161 9.03 11.24 -1.29
N VAL A 162 10.18 11.68 -0.78
CA VAL A 162 11.38 10.86 -0.78
C VAL A 162 11.31 9.82 0.31
N ILE A 163 11.54 8.56 -0.06
CA ILE A 163 11.68 7.44 0.88
C ILE A 163 13.17 7.32 1.18
N ASN A 164 13.57 7.42 2.45
CA ASN A 164 14.98 7.41 2.85
C ASN A 164 15.63 6.02 2.83
N TYR A 165 15.41 5.27 1.76
CA TYR A 165 16.18 4.08 1.44
C TYR A 165 17.56 4.46 0.94
N ASN A 166 18.60 3.82 1.49
CA ASN A 166 20.00 4.02 1.08
C ASN A 166 20.44 5.50 1.17
N ARG A 167 19.96 6.23 2.19
CA ARG A 167 20.30 7.64 2.42
C ARG A 167 20.00 8.12 3.83
N MET A 168 20.65 9.22 4.22
CA MET A 168 20.47 9.82 5.54
C MET A 168 19.04 10.34 5.70
N PRO A 169 18.46 10.26 6.91
CA PRO A 169 19.10 9.91 8.17
C PRO A 169 19.16 8.40 8.50
N ASP A 170 18.50 7.54 7.71
CA ASP A 170 18.37 6.12 8.08
C ASP A 170 19.65 5.31 7.81
N SER A 171 20.40 5.64 6.74
CA SER A 171 21.69 5.03 6.45
C SER A 171 22.60 5.92 5.61
N PRO A 172 23.93 5.74 5.61
CA PRO A 172 24.77 6.35 4.58
C PRO A 172 24.37 5.81 3.20
N ALA A 173 24.57 6.63 2.16
CA ALA A 173 24.35 6.19 0.78
C ALA A 173 25.50 5.30 0.31
N VAL A 174 25.16 4.11 -0.18
CA VAL A 174 26.10 3.10 -0.66
C VAL A 174 25.83 2.85 -2.15
N PRO A 175 26.78 3.20 -3.04
CA PRO A 175 26.65 2.89 -4.47
C PRO A 175 26.43 1.40 -4.71
N GLY A 176 25.52 1.08 -5.64
CA GLY A 176 25.14 -0.31 -5.96
C GLY A 176 23.94 -0.84 -5.17
N ALA A 177 23.61 -0.26 -4.02
CA ALA A 177 22.25 -0.39 -3.47
C ALA A 177 21.31 0.53 -4.25
N ASP A 178 20.02 0.24 -4.35
CA ASP A 178 19.15 1.07 -5.20
C ASP A 178 19.03 2.55 -4.75
N TYR A 179 18.58 3.42 -5.64
CA TYR A 179 18.51 4.89 -5.46
C TYR A 179 17.20 5.45 -6.01
N ALA A 180 16.92 6.74 -5.76
CA ALA A 180 15.73 7.43 -6.28
C ALA A 180 14.41 6.71 -5.96
N ILE A 181 14.30 6.19 -4.73
CA ILE A 181 13.07 5.54 -4.25
C ILE A 181 12.11 6.59 -3.69
N PHE A 182 10.98 6.76 -4.36
CA PHE A 182 9.97 7.76 -4.01
C PHE A 182 8.60 7.13 -3.76
N PHE A 183 7.77 7.82 -2.98
CA PHE A 183 6.33 7.62 -2.95
C PHE A 183 5.69 8.70 -3.82
N GLY A 184 5.19 8.32 -5.00
CA GLY A 184 4.74 9.27 -6.00
C GLY A 184 3.47 8.86 -6.73
N ALA A 185 3.13 9.68 -7.72
CA ALA A 185 1.99 9.43 -8.60
C ALA A 185 2.34 8.41 -9.70
N GLY A 186 1.46 8.27 -10.70
CA GLY A 186 1.65 7.42 -11.89
C GLY A 186 0.76 6.19 -11.92
N ASN A 187 0.29 5.71 -10.77
CA ASN A 187 -0.64 4.60 -10.59
C ASN A 187 -0.34 3.35 -11.45
N ARG A 188 0.93 2.93 -11.48
CA ARG A 188 1.40 1.77 -12.27
C ARG A 188 2.68 1.15 -11.66
N PRO A 189 3.02 -0.11 -11.99
CA PRO A 189 4.29 -0.70 -11.58
C PRO A 189 5.49 0.16 -11.96
N SER A 190 6.47 0.26 -11.06
CA SER A 190 7.63 1.13 -11.18
C SER A 190 8.94 0.33 -11.28
N ALA A 191 10.08 1.01 -11.29
CA ALA A 191 11.39 0.38 -11.11
C ALA A 191 11.76 0.13 -9.63
N GLY A 192 11.02 0.68 -8.67
CA GLY A 192 11.31 0.56 -7.24
C GLY A 192 10.56 1.55 -6.35
N CYS A 193 10.07 2.65 -6.92
CA CYS A 193 9.16 3.59 -6.26
C CYS A 193 7.82 2.97 -5.87
N VAL A 194 7.16 3.57 -4.87
CA VAL A 194 5.72 3.37 -4.63
C VAL A 194 4.95 4.33 -5.51
N SER A 195 3.94 3.82 -6.22
CA SER A 195 3.14 4.59 -7.18
C SER A 195 1.66 4.44 -6.90
N THR A 196 0.94 5.56 -6.85
CA THR A 196 -0.50 5.63 -6.64
C THR A 196 -1.09 6.81 -7.44
N THR A 197 -2.32 7.24 -7.12
CA THR A 197 -2.94 8.40 -7.75
C THR A 197 -2.26 9.71 -7.29
N LEU A 198 -2.37 10.76 -8.10
CA LEU A 198 -1.86 12.08 -7.74
C LEU A 198 -2.49 12.61 -6.44
N GLU A 199 -3.78 12.35 -6.23
CA GLU A 199 -4.49 12.75 -5.00
C GLU A 199 -3.82 12.17 -3.75
N ILE A 200 -3.52 10.87 -3.76
CA ILE A 200 -2.89 10.20 -2.61
C ILE A 200 -1.42 10.62 -2.45
N ALA A 201 -0.68 10.75 -3.56
CA ALA A 201 0.68 11.28 -3.50
C ALA A 201 0.72 12.70 -2.89
N THR A 202 -0.21 13.56 -3.29
CA THR A 202 -0.36 14.93 -2.75
C THR A 202 -0.76 14.90 -1.28
N ARG A 203 -1.69 14.02 -0.88
CA ARG A 203 -2.04 13.81 0.53
C ARG A 203 -0.82 13.41 1.35
N VAL A 204 -0.01 12.47 0.88
CA VAL A 204 1.20 12.06 1.61
C VAL A 204 2.18 13.22 1.73
N VAL A 205 2.48 13.94 0.64
CA VAL A 205 3.35 15.12 0.66
C VAL A 205 2.86 16.18 1.66
N THR A 206 1.56 16.48 1.69
CA THR A 206 0.98 17.53 2.55
C THR A 206 0.86 17.14 4.03
N THR A 207 0.69 15.86 4.33
CA THR A 207 0.38 15.41 5.69
C THR A 207 1.58 14.92 6.47
N LEU A 208 2.61 14.41 5.78
CA LEU A 208 3.84 13.95 6.45
C LEU A 208 4.67 15.13 6.97
N SER A 209 5.33 14.88 8.09
CA SER A 209 6.34 15.73 8.72
C SER A 209 7.70 15.03 8.75
N PRO A 210 8.83 15.77 8.86
CA PRO A 210 10.14 15.15 8.96
C PRO A 210 10.20 14.13 10.10
N GLY A 211 10.58 12.90 9.79
CA GLY A 211 10.65 11.79 10.74
C GLY A 211 9.46 10.83 10.72
N ASP A 212 8.36 11.19 10.05
CA ASP A 212 7.31 10.24 9.68
C ASP A 212 7.86 9.14 8.78
N ARG A 213 7.23 7.97 8.75
CA ARG A 213 7.84 6.78 8.13
C ARG A 213 6.96 6.05 7.14
N PHE A 214 7.61 5.47 6.13
CA PHE A 214 7.08 4.40 5.31
C PHE A 214 7.52 3.06 5.91
N ILE A 215 6.58 2.14 6.13
CA ILE A 215 6.89 0.75 6.48
C ILE A 215 6.42 -0.14 5.33
N MET A 216 7.36 -0.84 4.72
CA MET A 216 7.18 -1.47 3.42
C MET A 216 7.64 -2.93 3.44
N GLY A 217 6.91 -3.82 2.77
CA GLY A 217 7.30 -5.22 2.64
C GLY A 217 6.14 -6.16 2.40
N VAL A 218 6.43 -7.46 2.34
CA VAL A 218 5.35 -8.47 2.34
C VAL A 218 4.74 -8.59 3.73
N VAL A 219 3.46 -8.95 3.79
CA VAL A 219 2.70 -9.06 5.06
C VAL A 219 3.44 -9.87 6.11
N GLY A 220 4.00 -11.03 5.72
CA GLY A 220 4.70 -11.92 6.65
C GLY A 220 6.03 -11.38 7.18
N ASP A 221 6.64 -10.40 6.49
CA ASP A 221 7.86 -9.74 6.94
C ASP A 221 7.53 -8.52 7.82
N VAL A 222 6.41 -7.85 7.54
CA VAL A 222 6.02 -6.59 8.20
C VAL A 222 5.26 -6.82 9.50
N PHE A 223 4.30 -7.75 9.52
CA PHE A 223 3.40 -7.95 10.66
C PHE A 223 3.74 -9.23 11.42
N LEU A 224 3.83 -9.08 12.74
CA LEU A 224 4.06 -10.19 13.64
C LEU A 224 2.72 -10.86 14.01
N PRO A 225 2.72 -12.16 14.31
CA PRO A 225 1.56 -12.81 14.88
C PRO A 225 1.19 -12.13 16.20
N ALA A 226 -0.10 -12.18 16.55
CA ALA A 226 -0.58 -11.57 17.77
C ALA A 226 0.16 -12.15 18.98
N ARG A 227 0.65 -11.28 19.88
CA ARG A 227 1.35 -11.77 21.07
C ARG A 227 0.33 -12.49 21.95
N PRO A 228 0.60 -13.72 22.42
CA PRO A 228 -0.26 -14.37 23.39
C PRO A 228 -0.39 -13.47 24.63
N ILE A 229 -1.62 -13.11 24.98
CA ILE A 229 -1.90 -12.47 26.27
C ILE A 229 -1.46 -13.48 27.33
N PRO A 230 -0.58 -13.12 28.30
CA PRO A 230 -0.25 -14.01 29.39
C PRO A 230 -1.57 -14.47 30.01
N ALA A 231 -1.79 -15.79 30.05
CA ALA A 231 -2.96 -16.33 30.74
C ALA A 231 -3.00 -15.68 32.11
N ALA A 232 -4.13 -15.04 32.45
CA ALA A 232 -4.35 -14.51 33.78
C ALA A 232 -3.97 -15.62 34.76
N VAL A 233 -2.97 -15.36 35.61
CA VAL A 233 -2.62 -16.30 36.68
C VAL A 233 -3.91 -16.57 37.42
N PRO A 234 -4.42 -17.82 37.45
CA PRO A 234 -5.65 -18.11 38.18
C PRO A 234 -5.41 -17.64 39.60
N THR A 235 -6.18 -16.65 40.03
CA THR A 235 -6.18 -16.18 41.41
C THR A 235 -6.45 -17.42 42.25
N ALA A 236 -5.51 -17.75 43.15
CA ALA A 236 -5.60 -18.92 43.99
C ALA A 236 -7.01 -19.00 44.58
N ALA A 237 -7.66 -20.15 44.37
CA ALA A 237 -8.97 -20.42 44.93
C ALA A 237 -8.91 -20.15 46.45
N PRO A 238 -9.89 -19.43 47.02
CA PRO A 238 -9.97 -19.33 48.47
C PRO A 238 -10.05 -20.74 49.07
N PRO A 239 -9.39 -21.02 50.20
CA PRO A 239 -9.36 -22.34 50.80
C PRO A 239 -10.79 -22.82 51.07
N ALA A 240 -11.05 -24.08 50.69
CA ALA A 240 -12.34 -24.73 50.87
C ALA A 240 -12.75 -24.74 52.35
N ALA A 241 -13.94 -24.22 52.64
CA ALA A 241 -14.60 -24.42 53.91
C ALA A 241 -15.08 -25.88 54.02
N GLU A 242 -14.83 -26.50 55.16
CA GLU A 242 -15.23 -27.87 55.50
C GLU A 242 -16.76 -28.07 55.52
N PRO A 243 -17.26 -29.28 55.26
CA PRO A 243 -18.70 -29.54 55.18
C PRO A 243 -19.29 -29.86 56.56
N THR A 244 -20.19 -29.01 57.06
CA THR A 244 -21.16 -29.40 58.08
C THR A 244 -22.52 -29.61 57.43
N GLY A 245 -23.02 -30.85 57.48
CA GLY A 245 -24.27 -31.24 56.85
C GLY A 245 -25.54 -30.94 57.65
N VAL A 246 -26.61 -31.47 57.05
CA VAL A 246 -27.95 -31.82 57.60
C VAL A 246 -29.11 -30.81 57.34
N ALA A 247 -29.82 -31.13 56.25
CA ALA A 247 -31.27 -31.33 56.11
C ALA A 247 -32.27 -30.17 56.34
N SER A 248 -33.08 -29.88 55.31
CA SER A 248 -34.48 -30.35 55.17
C SER A 248 -35.31 -29.41 54.27
N SER A 249 -35.95 -29.96 53.24
CA SER A 249 -37.05 -29.31 52.50
C SER A 249 -38.34 -29.28 53.34
N PRO A 250 -39.34 -28.44 52.98
CA PRO A 250 -40.39 -28.96 52.09
C PRO A 250 -40.92 -27.97 51.03
N ALA A 251 -41.58 -28.59 50.05
CA ALA A 251 -42.51 -28.15 49.00
C ALA A 251 -43.21 -26.78 49.16
N ALA A 252 -43.47 -26.08 48.04
CA ALA A 252 -44.69 -26.23 47.24
C ALA A 252 -44.93 -25.06 46.24
N SER A 253 -45.56 -25.41 45.11
CA SER A 253 -46.53 -24.61 44.33
C SER A 253 -46.06 -23.61 43.26
N SER A 254 -46.25 -24.04 41.99
CA SER A 254 -46.62 -23.19 40.84
C SER A 254 -48.04 -22.61 41.03
N PRO A 255 -48.46 -21.54 40.30
CA PRO A 255 -49.04 -21.76 38.97
C PRO A 255 -48.86 -20.63 37.91
N ALA A 256 -49.01 -21.05 36.64
CA ALA A 256 -49.77 -20.45 35.52
C ALA A 256 -49.51 -19.02 34.96
N ALA A 257 -49.11 -19.01 33.68
CA ALA A 257 -49.81 -18.49 32.49
C ALA A 257 -50.15 -16.97 32.31
N GLY A 258 -49.37 -16.34 31.43
CA GLY A 258 -49.80 -15.48 30.28
C GLY A 258 -50.30 -14.04 30.55
N PRO A 259 -50.52 -13.20 29.51
CA PRO A 259 -50.07 -13.26 28.12
C PRO A 259 -49.35 -11.97 27.63
N VAL A 260 -48.82 -12.10 26.41
CA VAL A 260 -48.29 -11.07 25.49
C VAL A 260 -49.35 -10.03 25.11
N PRO A 261 -48.96 -8.77 24.81
CA PRO A 261 -49.66 -7.99 23.80
C PRO A 261 -48.79 -7.74 22.57
N SER A 262 -49.36 -8.11 21.43
CA SER A 262 -48.97 -7.70 20.09
C SER A 262 -49.40 -6.25 19.86
N VAL A 263 -48.55 -5.44 19.22
CA VAL A 263 -48.99 -4.22 18.55
C VAL A 263 -48.44 -4.22 17.13
N THR A 264 -49.37 -4.23 16.19
CA THR A 264 -49.22 -4.23 14.73
C THR A 264 -49.01 -2.80 14.22
N SER A 265 -48.22 -2.67 13.14
CA SER A 265 -48.28 -1.74 12.01
C SER A 265 -48.72 -0.28 12.22
N THR A 266 -48.04 0.69 11.60
CA THR A 266 -48.35 1.21 10.24
C THR A 266 -47.39 2.39 9.91
N ASP A 267 -47.16 2.60 8.62
CA ASP A 267 -46.74 3.83 7.92
C ASP A 267 -45.25 4.17 7.73
N ALA A 268 -44.80 3.83 6.52
CA ALA A 268 -43.91 4.66 5.71
C ALA A 268 -44.68 5.88 5.15
N PRO A 269 -43.97 6.96 4.80
CA PRO A 269 -44.10 7.39 3.41
C PRO A 269 -42.77 7.72 2.73
N SER A 270 -42.72 7.29 1.47
CA SER A 270 -42.32 8.00 0.26
C SER A 270 -41.02 8.83 0.19
N ALA A 271 -40.26 8.43 -0.83
CA ALA A 271 -39.22 9.13 -1.55
C ALA A 271 -39.54 10.59 -1.91
N THR A 272 -38.49 11.40 -1.98
CA THR A 272 -38.36 12.47 -2.98
C THR A 272 -36.87 12.68 -3.27
N GLU A 273 -36.40 12.15 -4.39
CA GLU A 273 -35.21 12.62 -5.12
C GLU A 273 -35.47 14.03 -5.66
N PRO A 274 -34.47 14.93 -5.67
CA PRO A 274 -34.44 16.01 -6.63
C PRO A 274 -33.58 15.60 -7.84
N GLU A 275 -34.31 15.44 -8.94
CA GLU A 275 -33.91 15.45 -10.34
C GLU A 275 -32.89 16.57 -10.64
N ALA A 276 -31.66 16.20 -11.02
CA ALA A 276 -30.72 17.12 -11.66
C ALA A 276 -30.79 16.89 -13.18
N GLN A 277 -31.47 17.82 -13.85
CA GLN A 277 -31.62 17.90 -15.29
C GLN A 277 -30.27 18.21 -15.95
N ASN A 278 -29.95 17.42 -16.98
CA ASN A 278 -28.88 17.66 -17.94
C ASN A 278 -29.50 18.24 -19.23
N PRO A 279 -29.02 19.38 -19.74
CA PRO A 279 -29.17 19.71 -21.15
C PRO A 279 -27.79 19.88 -21.80
N GLY A 280 -27.56 19.14 -22.88
CA GLY A 280 -26.44 19.40 -23.78
C GLY A 280 -25.80 18.15 -24.37
N GLN A 281 -26.55 17.43 -25.21
CA GLN A 281 -25.96 16.60 -26.25
C GLN A 281 -25.28 17.52 -27.25
N ASP A 282 -23.99 17.29 -27.51
CA ASP A 282 -23.43 17.52 -28.83
C ASP A 282 -22.46 16.38 -29.19
N ALA A 283 -22.59 16.00 -30.46
CA ALA A 283 -22.23 14.73 -31.04
C ALA A 283 -20.71 14.50 -31.17
N GLY A 284 -20.31 13.23 -31.03
CA GLY A 284 -18.96 12.79 -31.36
C GLY A 284 -18.69 11.33 -31.01
N GLY A 285 -19.66 10.44 -31.25
CA GLY A 285 -19.44 9.00 -31.11
C GLY A 285 -18.51 8.50 -32.22
N THR A 286 -17.32 8.05 -31.85
CA THR A 286 -16.54 7.12 -32.67
C THR A 286 -16.75 5.73 -32.10
N ASP A 287 -17.56 4.94 -32.80
CA ASP A 287 -17.77 3.52 -32.54
C ASP A 287 -16.43 2.76 -32.58
N PHE A 288 -16.05 2.13 -31.47
CA PHE A 288 -15.01 1.11 -31.47
C PHE A 288 -15.67 -0.26 -31.62
N VAL A 289 -15.58 -0.83 -32.82
CA VAL A 289 -15.95 -2.23 -33.06
C VAL A 289 -14.83 -3.12 -32.52
N LEU A 290 -15.13 -3.85 -31.45
CA LEU A 290 -14.25 -4.88 -30.87
C LEU A 290 -14.32 -6.15 -31.75
N ALA A 291 -13.41 -6.30 -32.71
CA ALA A 291 -13.23 -7.57 -33.42
C ALA A 291 -12.26 -8.47 -32.64
N GLY A 292 -12.78 -9.50 -31.99
CA GLY A 292 -11.98 -10.53 -31.34
C GLY A 292 -11.20 -11.36 -32.36
N ILE A 293 -9.90 -11.52 -32.12
CA ILE A 293 -9.05 -12.46 -32.87
C ILE A 293 -8.60 -13.57 -31.92
N LEU A 294 -9.09 -14.78 -32.21
CA LEU A 294 -8.63 -16.04 -31.66
C LEU A 294 -7.25 -16.36 -32.25
N LEU A 295 -6.20 -16.44 -31.43
CA LEU A 295 -4.89 -16.92 -31.87
C LEU A 295 -4.61 -18.29 -31.25
N VAL A 296 -4.56 -19.32 -32.10
CA VAL A 296 -4.10 -20.67 -31.75
C VAL A 296 -2.82 -20.97 -32.52
N LEU A 297 -1.77 -21.23 -31.73
CA LEU A 297 -0.55 -22.01 -31.97
C LEU A 297 0.62 -21.46 -32.80
N ALA A 298 1.78 -21.74 -32.19
CA ALA A 298 3.08 -22.12 -32.76
C ALA A 298 4.01 -21.00 -33.26
N GLY A 299 5.03 -20.73 -32.44
CA GLY A 299 6.43 -20.72 -32.87
C GLY A 299 6.89 -19.62 -33.84
N LEU A 300 7.76 -18.76 -33.32
CA LEU A 300 8.57 -17.73 -33.98
C LEU A 300 7.88 -16.40 -34.32
N ALA A 301 8.20 -15.40 -33.49
CA ALA A 301 8.31 -13.96 -33.75
C ALA A 301 7.29 -13.32 -34.72
N ALA A 302 6.21 -12.77 -34.16
CA ALA A 302 5.37 -11.79 -34.86
C ALA A 302 5.71 -10.37 -34.38
N VAL A 303 6.30 -9.57 -35.26
CA VAL A 303 6.43 -8.10 -35.10
C VAL A 303 5.11 -7.48 -35.55
N ALA A 304 4.39 -6.82 -34.65
CA ALA A 304 3.20 -6.04 -35.00
C ALA A 304 3.65 -4.64 -35.46
N VAL A 305 3.54 -4.36 -36.76
CA VAL A 305 3.66 -3.00 -37.31
C VAL A 305 2.27 -2.43 -37.46
N VAL A 306 1.93 -1.41 -36.65
CA VAL A 306 0.69 -0.64 -36.81
C VAL A 306 1.00 0.56 -37.71
N VAL A 307 0.49 0.54 -38.95
CA VAL A 307 0.51 1.69 -39.84
C VAL A 307 -0.78 2.48 -39.63
N VAL A 308 -0.67 3.69 -39.07
CA VAL A 308 -1.79 4.64 -38.97
C VAL A 308 -1.77 5.53 -40.21
N LEU A 309 -2.71 5.33 -41.14
CA LEU A 309 -2.95 6.21 -42.28
C LEU A 309 -3.98 7.28 -41.88
N GLY A 310 -3.51 8.49 -41.57
CA GLY A 310 -4.37 9.66 -41.40
C GLY A 310 -4.77 10.26 -42.75
N ARG A 311 -6.08 10.39 -43.01
CA ARG A 311 -6.60 11.17 -44.15
C ARG A 311 -6.63 12.65 -43.78
N ALA A 312 -5.95 13.48 -44.57
CA ALA A 312 -6.08 14.93 -44.52
C ALA A 312 -7.45 15.36 -45.06
N ALA A 313 -8.22 16.10 -44.25
CA ALA A 313 -9.41 16.82 -44.72
C ALA A 313 -8.96 18.09 -45.45
N ALA A 314 -9.37 18.23 -46.71
CA ALA A 314 -9.18 19.44 -47.49
C ALA A 314 -10.18 20.52 -47.03
N SER A 315 -9.66 21.69 -46.66
CA SER A 315 -10.45 22.91 -46.48
C SER A 315 -10.78 23.53 -47.85
N GLY A 316 -12.04 23.47 -48.26
CA GLY A 316 -12.62 24.33 -49.29
C GLY A 316 -13.52 25.37 -48.61
N GLY A 317 -13.41 26.62 -49.07
CA GLY A 317 -14.11 27.78 -48.48
C GLY A 317 -15.59 27.91 -48.81
#